data_AF-A0A479ZWT4-F1
#
_entry.id   AF-A0A479ZWT4-F1
#
_cell.length_a   1.000
_cell.length_b   1.000
_cell.length_c   1.000
_cell.angle_alpha   90.00
_cell.angle_beta   90.00
_cell.angle_gamma   90.00
#
_symmetry.space_group_name_H-M   'P 1'
#
loop_
_entity.id
_entity.type
_entity.pdbx_description
1 polymer ?
#
loop_
_entity_poly.entity_id
_entity_poly.type
_entity_poly.pdbx_seq_one_letter_code
_entity_poly.pdbx_strand_id
1 'polypeptide(L)'
;MKNLPNYVLDTNIIVSALLFKNSQPRRALDKARHQGTVLMSQSIWQEITEVLTRPKFERYVSSVKRDLFLIWLGELVHFIEINKTVTIC
;
A
#
# COMPACT_ATOMS: atom_id res chain seq x y z
N MET A 1 7.17 26.73 -4.95
CA MET A 1 6.27 25.65 -4.52
C MET A 1 7.13 24.57 -3.87
N LYS A 2 6.88 24.18 -2.61
CA LYS A 2 7.66 23.11 -1.97
C LYS A 2 7.25 21.78 -2.61
N ASN A 3 8.22 21.03 -3.16
CA ASN A 3 7.96 19.65 -3.57
C ASN A 3 7.55 18.84 -2.34
N LEU A 4 6.43 18.16 -2.43
CA LEU A 4 6.02 17.20 -1.43
C LEU A 4 7.01 16.01 -1.42
N PRO A 5 7.32 15.44 -0.25
CA PRO A 5 8.13 14.23 -0.17
C PRO A 5 7.43 13.06 -0.87
N ASN A 6 8.22 12.20 -1.50
CA ASN A 6 7.76 10.94 -2.04
C ASN A 6 7.98 9.82 -1.03
N TYR A 7 6.98 8.96 -0.84
CA TYR A 7 7.03 7.82 0.05
C TYR A 7 6.86 6.53 -0.72
N VAL A 8 7.71 5.55 -0.43
CA VAL A 8 7.54 4.16 -0.86
C VAL A 8 7.29 3.34 0.40
N LEU A 9 6.27 2.48 0.36
CA LEU A 9 5.88 1.64 1.48
C LEU A 9 6.00 0.18 1.07
N ASP A 10 6.54 -0.64 1.95
CA ASP A 10 6.57 -2.09 1.79
C ASP A 10 5.13 -2.64 1.74
N THR A 11 4.91 -3.68 0.92
CA THR A 11 3.67 -4.45 0.83
C THR A 11 3.11 -4.82 2.21
N ASN A 12 3.96 -5.28 3.13
CA ASN A 12 3.55 -5.66 4.48
C ASN A 12 3.03 -4.47 5.30
N ILE A 13 3.52 -3.26 5.07
CA ILE A 13 3.01 -2.05 5.74
C ILE A 13 1.59 -1.75 5.27
N ILE A 14 1.34 -1.82 3.96
CA ILE A 14 0.00 -1.60 3.39
C ILE A 14 -0.99 -2.65 3.88
N VAL A 15 -0.63 -3.93 3.80
CA VAL A 15 -1.48 -5.03 4.25
C VAL A 15 -1.77 -4.90 5.75
N SER A 16 -0.75 -4.64 6.57
CA SER A 16 -0.93 -4.48 8.02
C SER A 16 -1.76 -3.26 8.38
N ALA A 17 -1.69 -2.18 7.60
CA ALA A 17 -2.50 -0.97 7.80
C ALA A 17 -3.99 -1.23 7.62
N LEU A 18 -4.38 -2.14 6.72
CA LEU A 18 -5.77 -2.60 6.59
C LEU A 18 -6.20 -3.44 7.80
N LEU A 19 -5.36 -4.40 8.19
CA LEU A 19 -5.70 -5.37 9.23
C LEU A 19 -5.78 -4.75 10.64
N PHE A 20 -4.94 -3.75 10.92
CA PHE A 20 -4.79 -3.21 12.27
C PHE A 20 -4.89 -1.68 12.29
N LYS A 21 -6.08 -1.15 12.59
CA LYS A 21 -6.38 0.28 12.55
C LYS A 21 -5.59 1.17 13.52
N ASN A 22 -5.11 0.63 14.64
CA ASN A 22 -4.35 1.39 15.65
C ASN A 22 -2.85 1.03 15.66
N SER A 23 -2.33 0.54 14.53
CA SER A 23 -0.97 0.03 14.42
C SER A 23 0.04 1.06 13.88
N GLN A 24 1.33 0.79 14.06
CA GLN A 24 2.38 1.60 13.43
C GLN A 24 2.29 1.62 11.89
N PRO A 25 2.05 0.48 11.19
CA PRO A 25 1.80 0.48 9.76
C PRO A 25 0.66 1.39 9.33
N ARG A 26 -0.46 1.40 10.08
CA ARG A 26 -1.57 2.29 9.77
C ARG A 26 -1.17 3.75 9.90
N ARG A 27 -0.47 4.11 10.98
CA ARG A 27 0.06 5.47 11.17
C ARG A 27 1.07 5.87 10.10
N ALA A 28 1.89 4.94 9.61
CA ALA A 28 2.85 5.19 8.54
C ALA A 28 2.12 5.52 7.23
N LEU A 29 1.14 4.70 6.84
CA LEU A 29 0.31 4.95 5.65
C LEU A 29 -0.46 6.28 5.77
N ASP A 30 -1.07 6.54 6.92
CA ASP A 30 -1.77 7.80 7.17
C ASP A 30 -0.81 9.00 7.12
N LYS A 31 0.41 8.90 7.65
CA LYS A 31 1.39 9.99 7.56
C LYS A 31 1.82 10.22 6.11
N ALA A 32 2.11 9.15 5.38
CA ALA A 32 2.55 9.23 3.98
C ALA A 32 1.50 9.94 3.10
N ARG A 33 0.22 9.58 3.25
CA ARG A 33 -0.86 10.21 2.46
C ARG A 33 -1.14 11.67 2.79
N HIS A 34 -0.90 12.11 4.02
CA HIS A 34 -1.17 13.50 4.40
C HIS A 34 0.03 14.42 4.16
N GLN A 35 1.24 13.87 4.16
CA GLN A 35 2.47 14.65 4.11
C GLN A 35 3.16 14.61 2.74
N GLY A 36 2.74 13.72 1.83
CA GLY A 36 3.34 13.64 0.51
C GLY A 36 2.63 12.69 -0.45
N THR A 37 3.40 12.21 -1.42
CA THR A 37 2.90 11.34 -2.50
C THR A 37 3.34 9.92 -2.23
N VAL A 38 2.40 8.97 -2.18
CA VAL A 38 2.72 7.55 -2.07
C VAL A 38 2.97 7.01 -3.48
N LEU A 39 4.19 6.59 -3.76
CA LEU A 39 4.57 5.99 -5.05
C LEU A 39 4.35 4.48 -5.00
N MET A 40 3.86 3.91 -6.10
CA MET A 40 3.65 2.47 -6.22
C MET A 40 3.89 2.01 -7.66
N SER A 41 4.53 0.87 -7.84
CA SER A 41 4.61 0.22 -9.16
C SER A 41 3.42 -0.71 -9.37
N GLN A 42 3.14 -1.05 -10.63
CA GLN A 42 2.13 -2.06 -10.96
C GLN A 42 2.42 -3.43 -10.33
N SER A 43 3.69 -3.81 -10.21
CA SER A 43 4.09 -5.07 -9.60
C SER A 43 3.75 -5.15 -8.11
N ILE A 44 3.99 -4.08 -7.35
CA ILE A 44 3.64 -4.01 -5.93
C ILE A 44 2.11 -4.00 -5.75
N TRP A 45 1.38 -3.33 -6.64
CA TRP A 45 -0.08 -3.36 -6.61
C TRP A 45 -0.65 -4.77 -6.80
N GLN A 46 -0.11 -5.53 -7.75
CA GLN A 46 -0.48 -6.93 -7.98
C GLN A 46 -0.16 -7.77 -6.74
N GLU A 47 1.04 -7.61 -6.17
CA GLU A 47 1.44 -8.31 -4.95
C GLU A 47 0.46 -8.04 -3.79
N ILE A 48 0.12 -6.77 -3.53
CA ILE A 48 -0.83 -6.39 -2.48
C ILE A 48 -2.19 -7.07 -2.72
N THR A 49 -2.68 -7.01 -3.95
CA THR A 49 -3.97 -7.60 -4.32
C THR A 49 -3.96 -9.11 -4.08
N GLU A 50 -2.93 -9.82 -4.55
CA GLU A 50 -2.75 -11.26 -4.34
C GLU A 50 -2.57 -11.64 -2.86
N VAL A 51 -1.87 -10.82 -2.09
CA VAL A 51 -1.72 -11.06 -0.64
C VAL A 51 -3.08 -10.94 0.03
N LEU A 52 -3.86 -9.90 -0.29
CA LEU A 52 -5.15 -9.66 0.34
C LEU A 52 -6.20 -10.70 -0.03
N THR A 53 -6.11 -11.42 -1.16
CA THR A 53 -7.06 -12.50 -1.49
C THR A 53 -6.86 -13.77 -0.66
N ARG A 54 -5.72 -13.93 0.04
CA ARG A 54 -5.41 -15.16 0.80
C ARG A 54 -6.46 -15.43 1.90
N PRO A 55 -6.99 -16.68 2.03
CA PRO A 55 -8.05 -17.01 2.99
C PRO A 55 -7.73 -16.70 4.45
N LYS A 56 -6.45 -16.76 4.84
CA LYS A 56 -5.99 -16.45 6.21
C LYS A 56 -6.38 -15.06 6.71
N PHE A 57 -6.74 -14.13 5.82
CA PHE A 57 -7.14 -12.77 6.17
C PHE A 57 -8.63 -12.61 6.48
N GLU A 58 -9.47 -13.61 6.17
CA GLU A 58 -10.92 -13.55 6.39
C GLU A 58 -11.29 -13.39 7.87
N ARG A 59 -10.48 -13.98 8.78
CA ARG A 59 -10.65 -13.82 10.23
C ARG A 59 -10.39 -12.40 10.75
N TYR A 60 -9.76 -11.54 9.95
CA TYR A 60 -9.40 -10.18 10.33
C TYR A 60 -10.23 -9.12 9.60
N VAL A 61 -10.54 -9.36 8.33
CA VAL A 61 -11.21 -8.39 7.45
C VAL A 61 -12.09 -9.09 6.42
N SER A 62 -13.31 -8.59 6.21
CA SER A 62 -14.21 -9.12 5.18
C SER A 62 -13.69 -8.85 3.77
N SER A 63 -14.13 -9.63 2.78
CA SER A 63 -13.88 -9.36 1.35
C SER A 63 -14.26 -7.94 0.97
N VAL A 64 -15.49 -7.52 1.31
CA VAL A 64 -15.99 -6.16 1.01
C VAL A 64 -15.06 -5.06 1.55
N LYS A 65 -14.52 -5.23 2.76
CA LYS A 65 -13.58 -4.25 3.33
C LYS A 65 -12.22 -4.26 2.63
N ARG A 66 -11.76 -5.42 2.13
CA ARG A 66 -10.55 -5.52 1.31
C ARG A 66 -10.75 -4.80 -0.02
N ASP A 67 -11.88 -5.01 -0.67
CA ASP A 67 -12.19 -4.38 -1.96
C ASP A 67 -12.29 -2.86 -1.82
N LEU A 68 -13.01 -2.36 -0.81
CA LEU A 68 -13.09 -0.92 -0.51
C LEU A 68 -11.71 -0.33 -0.18
N PHE A 69 -10.85 -1.08 0.52
CA PHE A 69 -9.50 -0.64 0.81
C PHE A 69 -8.64 -0.57 -0.44
N LEU A 70 -8.75 -1.53 -1.36
CA LEU A 70 -8.04 -1.50 -2.63
C LEU A 70 -8.50 -0.31 -3.48
N ILE A 71 -9.80 -0.07 -3.62
CA ILE A 71 -10.32 1.11 -4.34
C ILE A 71 -9.73 2.40 -3.77
N TRP A 72 -9.84 2.58 -2.45
CA TRP A 72 -9.28 3.76 -1.77
C TRP A 72 -7.75 3.88 -1.94
N LEU A 73 -7.02 2.76 -1.88
CA LEU A 73 -5.57 2.76 -2.07
C LEU A 73 -5.21 3.15 -3.50
N GLY A 74 -5.95 2.66 -4.49
CA GLY A 74 -5.74 2.98 -5.91
C GLY A 74 -5.93 4.47 -6.22
N GLU A 75 -6.90 5.11 -5.55
CA GLU A 75 -7.10 6.57 -5.63
C GLU A 75 -6.00 7.35 -4.91
N LEU A 76 -5.39 6.76 -3.88
CA LEU A 76 -4.37 7.40 -3.06
C LEU A 76 -2.98 7.39 -3.71
N VAL A 77 -2.59 6.31 -4.38
CA VAL A 77 -1.22 6.10 -4.84
C VAL A 77 -0.97 6.74 -6.20
N HIS A 78 0.25 7.23 -6.40
CA HIS A 78 0.76 7.63 -7.70
C HIS A 78 1.52 6.45 -8.32
N PHE A 79 0.96 5.90 -9.39
CA PHE A 79 1.59 4.82 -10.13
C PHE A 79 2.80 5.31 -10.90
N ILE A 80 3.91 4.59 -10.76
CA ILE A 80 5.17 4.87 -11.45
C ILE A 80 5.66 3.66 -12.25
N GLU A 81 6.28 3.92 -13.39
CA GLU A 81 6.97 2.90 -14.17
C GLU A 81 8.37 2.66 -13.62
N ILE A 82 8.74 1.39 -13.46
CA ILE A 82 10.09 1.00 -13.05
C ILE A 82 10.93 0.83 -14.31
N ASN A 83 11.84 1.78 -14.55
CA ASN A 83 12.70 1.80 -15.73
C ASN A 83 14.02 1.04 -15.55
N LYS A 84 14.41 0.75 -14.30
CA LYS A 84 15.67 0.08 -13.98
C LYS A 84 15.49 -0.81 -12.76
N THR A 85 15.86 -2.07 -12.92
CA THR A 85 15.97 -3.04 -11.83
C THR A 85 17.45 -3.25 -11.54
N VAL A 86 17.81 -3.28 -10.27
CA VAL A 86 19.16 -3.60 -9.81
C VAL A 86 19.12 -4.95 -9.13
N THR A 87 19.87 -5.90 -9.65
CA THR A 87 20.10 -7.20 -9.01
C THR A 87 21.41 -7.13 -8.24
N ILE A 88 21.33 -7.36 -6.94
CA ILE A 88 22.51 -7.43 -6.06
C ILE A 88 23.04 -8.87 -6.15
N CYS A 89 24.36 -9.00 -6.35
CA CYS A 89 25.07 -10.27 -6.48
C CYS A 89 25.36 -10.93 -5.12
#